data_AF-A0A2M8Y3M1-F1
#
_entry.id   AF-A0A2M8Y3M1-F1
#
_cell.length_a   1.000
_cell.length_b   1.000
_cell.length_c   1.000
_cell.angle_alpha   90.00
_cell.angle_beta   90.00
_cell.angle_gamma   90.00
#
_symmetry.space_group_name_H-M   'P 1'
#
loop_
_entity.id
_entity.type
_entity.pdbx_description
1 polymer ?
#
loop_
_entity_poly.entity_id
_entity_poly.type
_entity_poly.pdbx_seq_one_letter_code
_entity_poly.pdbx_strand_id
1 'polypeptide(L)'
;MLQLYSHTPLRPLTNIQYIGRLVSVKVDTFDSTKNKRKNMNKKDFPLQIHTDLNSLKTKFFKNFKEANTSSPLLRFEDLDESSSFYFEINSFKDVSSKGVFQYTVTYKPINQNKLEETSVSLNFSDLYHRLESWLNVIQSYDVTPHFGNNPILENYIEENYTEYEILDDDADIVSFDLRRQILIDNYLEKVIMYFISYEESNGENLEELKVVAVELKNTLTQSTKNQVVRKLSVLWAMARQKGIPILKEIFVELAKEVIIAIGKKAMNLN
;
A
#
# COMPACT_ATOMS: atom_id res chain seq x y z
N MET A 1 48.66 -29.72 16.74
CA MET A 1 47.21 -29.98 16.86
C MET A 1 46.52 -28.63 17.00
N LEU A 2 46.01 -28.08 15.90
CA LEU A 2 45.27 -26.82 15.81
C LEU A 2 43.84 -27.19 15.43
N GLN A 3 42.86 -26.90 16.29
CA GLN A 3 41.45 -27.03 15.95
C GLN A 3 40.92 -25.67 15.49
N LEU A 4 40.48 -25.65 14.23
CA LEU A 4 39.83 -24.54 13.55
C LEU A 4 38.42 -24.34 14.12
N TYR A 5 38.11 -23.12 14.54
CA TYR A 5 36.75 -22.68 14.83
C TYR A 5 35.98 -22.59 13.51
N SER A 6 34.92 -23.39 13.37
CA SER A 6 33.97 -23.31 12.28
C SER A 6 33.12 -22.04 12.41
N HIS A 7 33.28 -21.12 11.46
CA HIS A 7 32.32 -20.03 11.24
C HIS A 7 30.98 -20.63 10.84
N THR A 8 29.97 -20.44 11.67
CA THR A 8 28.57 -20.68 11.31
C THR A 8 28.11 -19.51 10.44
N PRO A 9 27.59 -19.73 9.22
CA PRO A 9 27.04 -18.63 8.43
C PRO A 9 25.79 -18.09 9.11
N LEU A 10 25.76 -16.77 9.32
CA LEU A 10 24.57 -16.04 9.73
C LEU A 10 23.47 -16.27 8.69
N ARG A 11 22.34 -16.83 9.13
CA ARG A 11 21.15 -16.96 8.29
C ARG A 11 20.57 -15.57 8.04
N PRO A 12 20.19 -15.22 6.80
CA PRO A 12 19.39 -14.03 6.57
C PRO A 12 18.03 -14.22 7.26
N LEU A 13 17.68 -13.30 8.16
CA LEU A 13 16.34 -13.22 8.73
C LEU A 13 15.44 -12.62 7.67
N THR A 14 14.63 -13.48 7.05
CA THR A 14 13.64 -13.11 6.04
C THR A 14 12.34 -12.63 6.70
N ASN A 15 11.83 -11.53 6.13
CA ASN A 15 10.45 -11.05 6.12
C ASN A 15 9.84 -10.56 7.44
N ILE A 16 9.93 -9.25 7.64
CA ILE A 16 9.01 -8.48 8.49
C ILE A 16 7.98 -7.83 7.54
N GLN A 17 6.74 -8.34 7.51
CA GLN A 17 5.63 -7.76 6.74
C GLN A 17 4.87 -6.74 7.62
N TYR A 18 4.74 -5.51 7.11
CA TYR A 18 4.15 -4.36 7.81
C TYR A 18 2.62 -4.33 7.74
N ILE A 19 2.01 -3.99 8.88
CA ILE A 19 0.56 -3.93 9.08
C ILE A 19 -0.04 -2.57 8.68
N GLY A 20 -0.97 -2.67 7.73
CA GLY A 20 -1.94 -1.66 7.29
C GLY A 20 -1.61 -1.11 5.92
N ARG A 21 -2.13 -1.79 4.89
CA ARG A 21 -1.87 -1.50 3.49
C ARG A 21 -3.16 -1.51 2.66
N LEU A 22 -3.62 -0.31 2.31
CA LEU A 22 -4.70 -0.05 1.35
C LEU A 22 -4.21 -0.11 -0.12
N VAL A 23 -4.35 -1.26 -0.78
CA VAL A 23 -4.32 -1.59 -2.25
C VAL A 23 -3.75 -0.51 -3.23
N SER A 24 -2.67 -0.83 -3.97
CA SER A 24 -2.18 0.00 -5.09
C SER A 24 -2.83 -0.36 -6.42
N VAL A 25 -2.70 0.53 -7.39
CA VAL A 25 -2.95 0.21 -8.79
C VAL A 25 -1.66 0.54 -9.54
N LYS A 26 -0.87 -0.46 -9.95
CA LYS A 26 0.21 -0.28 -10.93
C LYS A 26 -0.37 -0.54 -12.33
N VAL A 27 0.01 0.33 -13.27
CA VAL A 27 -0.56 0.43 -14.61
C VAL A 27 0.60 0.41 -15.60
N ASP A 28 0.88 -0.76 -16.17
CA ASP A 28 1.93 -0.92 -17.17
C ASP A 28 1.41 -1.54 -18.47
N THR A 29 1.92 -1.04 -19.59
CA THR A 29 1.37 -1.30 -20.94
C THR A 29 2.24 -2.26 -21.76
N PHE A 30 1.69 -3.39 -22.23
CA PHE A 30 2.21 -4.12 -23.39
C PHE A 30 1.14 -5.05 -24.02
N ASP A 31 1.13 -5.20 -25.36
CA ASP A 31 0.43 -6.27 -26.08
C ASP A 31 1.37 -6.82 -27.17
N SER A 32 1.48 -8.15 -27.22
CA SER A 32 2.46 -8.93 -27.96
C SER A 32 2.08 -9.26 -29.40
N THR A 33 0.97 -8.77 -29.97
CA THR A 33 0.54 -9.28 -31.28
C THR A 33 0.15 -8.30 -32.40
N LYS A 34 0.11 -6.97 -32.20
CA LYS A 34 0.09 -6.00 -33.33
C LYS A 34 0.28 -4.55 -32.88
N ASN A 35 1.31 -3.91 -33.44
CA ASN A 35 1.64 -2.49 -33.26
C ASN A 35 0.51 -1.54 -33.78
N LYS A 36 -0.41 -1.09 -32.90
CA LYS A 36 -0.98 0.29 -32.85
C LYS A 36 -2.16 0.39 -31.86
N ARG A 37 -2.05 1.29 -30.87
CA ARG A 37 -3.02 1.51 -29.77
C ARG A 37 -4.19 2.39 -30.22
N LYS A 38 -5.44 1.96 -29.94
CA LYS A 38 -6.65 2.78 -30.06
C LYS A 38 -7.09 3.18 -28.65
N ASN A 39 -7.12 4.48 -28.34
CA ASN A 39 -7.75 4.98 -27.11
C ASN A 39 -9.26 4.71 -27.20
N MET A 40 -9.82 3.97 -26.24
CA MET A 40 -11.26 3.75 -26.12
C MET A 40 -11.92 4.99 -25.51
N ASN A 41 -12.99 5.50 -26.14
CA ASN A 41 -13.75 6.63 -25.66
C ASN A 41 -14.83 6.21 -24.64
N LYS A 42 -15.25 7.13 -23.76
CA LYS A 42 -16.41 6.96 -22.83
C LYS A 42 -17.72 6.55 -23.54
N LYS A 43 -17.83 6.73 -24.85
CA LYS A 43 -19.03 6.34 -25.62
C LYS A 43 -18.91 4.94 -26.24
N ASP A 44 -17.76 4.29 -26.08
CA ASP A 44 -17.52 2.93 -26.57
C ASP A 44 -18.07 1.86 -25.62
N PHE A 45 -18.57 2.26 -24.44
CA PHE A 45 -19.22 1.37 -23.47
C PHE A 45 -20.71 1.69 -23.33
N PRO A 46 -21.56 0.67 -23.11
CA PRO A 46 -22.93 0.89 -22.68
C PRO A 46 -22.98 1.71 -21.38
N LEU A 47 -23.97 2.61 -21.27
CA LEU A 47 -24.11 3.49 -20.10
C LEU A 47 -24.21 2.72 -18.78
N GLN A 48 -24.85 1.56 -18.79
CA GLN A 48 -24.94 0.69 -17.61
C GLN A 48 -23.56 0.25 -17.12
N ILE A 49 -22.69 -0.22 -18.03
CA ILE A 49 -21.31 -0.61 -17.70
C ILE A 49 -20.54 0.56 -17.09
N HIS A 50 -20.70 1.76 -17.65
CA HIS A 50 -20.08 2.96 -17.08
C HIS A 50 -20.57 3.26 -15.67
N THR A 51 -21.87 3.15 -15.44
CA THR A 51 -22.49 3.41 -14.14
C THR A 51 -22.05 2.41 -13.10
N ASP A 52 -22.02 1.13 -13.46
CA ASP A 52 -21.59 0.01 -12.65
C ASP A 52 -20.11 0.17 -12.22
N LEU A 53 -19.21 0.34 -13.19
CA LEU A 53 -17.78 0.49 -12.92
C LEU A 53 -17.46 1.75 -12.13
N ASN A 54 -18.15 2.86 -12.38
CA ASN A 54 -17.99 4.08 -11.57
C ASN A 54 -18.52 3.88 -10.14
N SER A 55 -19.60 3.14 -9.94
CA SER A 55 -20.13 2.86 -8.60
C SER A 55 -19.13 2.04 -7.78
N LEU A 56 -18.49 1.04 -8.40
CA LEU A 56 -17.40 0.29 -7.78
C LEU A 56 -16.21 1.20 -7.48
N LYS A 57 -15.78 2.01 -8.46
CA LYS A 57 -14.70 2.97 -8.27
C LYS A 57 -14.99 3.89 -7.09
N THR A 58 -16.12 4.60 -7.06
CA THR A 58 -16.45 5.56 -6.00
C THR A 58 -16.54 4.91 -4.63
N LYS A 59 -17.19 3.74 -4.51
CA LYS A 59 -17.38 3.10 -3.21
C LYS A 59 -16.07 2.62 -2.60
N PHE A 60 -15.22 2.05 -3.43
CA PHE A 60 -13.96 1.48 -2.98
C PHE A 60 -12.77 2.40 -3.28
N PHE A 61 -13.01 3.64 -3.74
CA PHE A 61 -11.97 4.61 -4.15
C PHE A 61 -11.01 4.94 -3.02
N LYS A 62 -11.49 4.91 -1.77
CA LYS A 62 -10.66 5.04 -0.55
C LYS A 62 -9.49 4.07 -0.53
N ASN A 63 -9.59 2.98 -1.28
CA ASN A 63 -8.61 1.91 -1.30
C ASN A 63 -7.80 1.90 -2.60
N PHE A 64 -8.05 2.74 -3.61
CA PHE A 64 -7.47 2.53 -4.95
C PHE A 64 -7.13 3.81 -5.73
N LYS A 65 -6.38 3.66 -6.83
CA LYS A 65 -6.06 4.73 -7.79
C LYS A 65 -6.69 4.49 -9.17
N GLU A 66 -6.97 5.57 -9.90
CA GLU A 66 -7.52 5.50 -11.25
C GLU A 66 -6.45 5.34 -12.34
N ALA A 67 -6.71 4.45 -13.30
CA ALA A 67 -5.88 4.16 -14.47
C ALA A 67 -6.63 4.48 -15.78
N ASN A 68 -5.89 4.94 -16.79
CA ASN A 68 -6.34 4.98 -18.19
C ASN A 68 -6.15 3.59 -18.80
N THR A 69 -7.23 2.86 -19.10
CA THR A 69 -7.15 1.44 -19.51
C THR A 69 -7.30 1.20 -21.01
N SER A 70 -6.45 0.31 -21.55
CA SER A 70 -6.65 -0.39 -22.84
C SER A 70 -6.92 -1.90 -22.67
N SER A 71 -6.58 -2.50 -21.52
CA SER A 71 -7.18 -3.68 -20.85
C SER A 71 -6.27 -4.06 -19.66
N PRO A 72 -6.80 -4.56 -18.52
CA PRO A 72 -8.20 -4.88 -18.20
C PRO A 72 -9.07 -3.62 -18.00
N LEU A 73 -10.41 -3.77 -17.96
CA LEU A 73 -11.35 -2.65 -17.78
C LEU A 73 -11.10 -1.92 -16.45
N LEU A 74 -10.81 -2.70 -15.41
CA LEU A 74 -10.46 -2.23 -14.08
C LEU A 74 -9.57 -3.29 -13.42
N ARG A 75 -8.51 -2.87 -12.72
CA ARG A 75 -7.62 -3.74 -11.94
C ARG A 75 -7.37 -3.11 -10.57
N PHE A 76 -7.40 -3.94 -9.54
CA PHE A 76 -7.03 -3.62 -8.17
C PHE A 76 -5.86 -4.54 -7.79
N GLU A 77 -4.83 -4.03 -7.11
CA GLU A 77 -3.65 -4.83 -6.73
C GLU A 77 -3.24 -4.56 -5.30
N ASP A 78 -2.86 -5.57 -4.56
CA ASP A 78 -2.33 -5.35 -3.23
C ASP A 78 -1.17 -4.31 -3.22
N LEU A 79 -1.11 -3.49 -2.16
CA LEU A 79 -0.04 -2.51 -1.97
C LEU A 79 1.29 -3.15 -1.63
N ASP A 80 1.24 -4.33 -1.04
CA ASP A 80 2.46 -5.06 -0.75
C ASP A 80 3.14 -5.45 -2.07
N GLU A 81 4.30 -4.86 -2.35
CA GLU A 81 5.06 -5.15 -3.57
C GLU A 81 5.51 -6.61 -3.65
N SER A 82 5.54 -7.31 -2.51
CA SER A 82 5.80 -8.74 -2.45
C SER A 82 4.54 -9.59 -2.65
N SER A 83 3.37 -8.98 -2.59
CA SER A 83 2.09 -9.64 -2.84
C SER A 83 1.83 -9.77 -4.33
N SER A 84 1.28 -10.91 -4.71
CA SER A 84 0.80 -11.17 -6.07
C SER A 84 -0.71 -11.11 -6.15
N PHE A 85 -1.37 -10.54 -5.14
CA PHE A 85 -2.82 -10.48 -5.06
C PHE A 85 -3.37 -9.34 -5.92
N TYR A 86 -4.45 -9.65 -6.64
CA TYR A 86 -5.09 -8.71 -7.53
C TYR A 86 -6.56 -9.07 -7.77
N PHE A 87 -7.30 -8.12 -8.31
CA PHE A 87 -8.67 -8.29 -8.78
C PHE A 87 -8.88 -7.52 -10.07
N GLU A 88 -9.20 -8.22 -11.15
CA GLU A 88 -9.33 -7.68 -12.50
C GLU A 88 -10.71 -7.91 -13.07
N ILE A 89 -11.32 -6.85 -13.60
CA ILE A 89 -12.49 -6.92 -14.46
C ILE A 89 -11.98 -6.89 -15.90
N ASN A 90 -11.97 -8.06 -16.55
CA ASN A 90 -11.34 -8.25 -17.86
C ASN A 90 -12.23 -7.82 -19.02
N SER A 91 -13.51 -8.20 -18.96
CA SER A 91 -14.46 -7.95 -20.05
C SER A 91 -15.89 -7.97 -19.53
N PHE A 92 -16.83 -7.54 -20.37
CA PHE A 92 -18.25 -7.75 -20.17
C PHE A 92 -18.88 -8.32 -21.44
N LYS A 93 -20.00 -9.02 -21.28
CA LYS A 93 -20.84 -9.52 -22.38
C LYS A 93 -22.30 -9.33 -22.03
N ASP A 94 -23.12 -8.99 -23.02
CA ASP A 94 -24.57 -9.04 -22.85
C ASP A 94 -25.01 -10.50 -22.99
N VAL A 95 -25.61 -11.05 -21.94
CA VAL A 95 -26.08 -12.46 -21.91
C VAL A 95 -27.57 -12.59 -22.15
N SER A 96 -28.28 -11.48 -22.31
CA SER A 96 -29.70 -11.52 -22.67
C SER A 96 -29.99 -10.45 -23.70
N SER A 97 -30.95 -10.66 -24.58
CA SER A 97 -31.47 -9.60 -25.45
C SER A 97 -32.20 -8.46 -24.70
N LYS A 98 -32.08 -8.40 -23.36
CA LYS A 98 -32.70 -7.42 -22.46
C LYS A 98 -31.67 -6.52 -21.74
N GLY A 99 -30.39 -6.53 -22.14
CA GLY A 99 -29.37 -5.67 -21.57
C GLY A 99 -28.87 -6.12 -20.20
N VAL A 100 -28.74 -7.43 -19.99
CA VAL A 100 -28.20 -8.00 -18.76
C VAL A 100 -26.76 -8.37 -19.01
N PHE A 101 -25.85 -7.63 -18.38
CA PHE A 101 -24.43 -7.82 -18.55
C PHE A 101 -23.86 -8.82 -17.54
N GLN A 102 -22.95 -9.66 -18.03
CA GLN A 102 -22.04 -10.43 -17.19
C GLN A 102 -20.61 -9.89 -17.38
N TYR A 103 -19.89 -9.83 -16.27
CA TYR A 103 -18.50 -9.39 -16.18
C TYR A 103 -17.60 -10.62 -16.02
N THR A 104 -16.58 -10.73 -16.86
CA THR A 104 -15.52 -11.70 -16.66
C THR A 104 -14.49 -11.10 -15.74
N VAL A 105 -14.26 -11.75 -14.60
CA VAL A 105 -13.38 -11.27 -13.54
C VAL A 105 -12.33 -12.32 -13.27
N THR A 106 -11.07 -11.91 -13.11
CA THR A 106 -9.98 -12.77 -12.63
C THR A 106 -9.42 -12.17 -11.35
N TYR A 107 -9.19 -12.99 -10.33
CA TYR A 107 -8.68 -12.49 -9.06
C TYR A 107 -7.89 -13.53 -8.29
N LYS A 108 -7.02 -13.05 -7.41
CA LYS A 108 -6.15 -13.81 -6.52
C LYS A 108 -6.03 -13.06 -5.19
N PRO A 109 -6.24 -13.68 -4.02
CA PRO A 109 -6.54 -15.10 -3.79
C PRO A 109 -8.03 -15.44 -4.03
N ILE A 110 -8.36 -16.73 -4.19
CA ILE A 110 -9.76 -17.18 -4.27
C ILE A 110 -10.52 -16.85 -2.97
N ASN A 111 -9.87 -17.09 -1.83
CA ASN A 111 -10.36 -16.78 -0.48
C ASN A 111 -9.20 -16.93 0.54
N GLN A 112 -9.49 -16.69 1.82
CA GLN A 112 -8.52 -16.80 2.92
C GLN A 112 -7.81 -18.15 3.06
N ASN A 113 -8.37 -19.23 2.50
CA ASN A 113 -7.82 -20.59 2.57
C ASN A 113 -7.17 -21.04 1.25
N LYS A 114 -7.30 -20.27 0.18
CA LYS A 114 -6.94 -20.66 -1.19
C LYS A 114 -6.28 -19.49 -1.92
N LEU A 115 -4.95 -19.55 -2.03
CA LEU A 115 -4.12 -18.50 -2.61
C LEU A 115 -4.04 -18.56 -4.14
N GLU A 116 -4.73 -19.51 -4.77
CA GLU A 116 -4.72 -19.61 -6.23
C GLU A 116 -5.48 -18.45 -6.90
N GLU A 117 -5.27 -18.34 -8.20
CA GLU A 117 -6.02 -17.48 -9.08
C GLU A 117 -7.31 -18.18 -9.54
N THR A 118 -8.37 -17.42 -9.77
CA THR A 118 -9.58 -17.93 -10.41
C THR A 118 -10.19 -16.90 -11.36
N SER A 119 -10.94 -17.39 -12.35
CA SER A 119 -11.67 -16.56 -13.30
C SER A 119 -13.14 -16.98 -13.37
N VAL A 120 -14.04 -16.01 -13.25
CA VAL A 120 -15.49 -16.24 -13.13
C VAL A 120 -16.28 -15.20 -13.92
N SER A 121 -17.44 -15.58 -14.43
CA SER A 121 -18.43 -14.65 -15.01
C SER A 121 -19.51 -14.32 -13.99
N LEU A 122 -19.69 -13.04 -13.66
CA LEU A 122 -20.58 -12.56 -12.60
C LEU A 122 -21.56 -11.51 -13.14
N ASN A 123 -22.78 -11.44 -12.61
CA ASN A 123 -23.60 -10.24 -12.79
C ASN A 123 -23.04 -9.10 -11.90
N PHE A 124 -23.59 -7.89 -12.02
CA PHE A 124 -23.09 -6.75 -11.25
C PHE A 124 -23.18 -6.93 -9.72
N SER A 125 -24.28 -7.50 -9.22
CA SER A 125 -24.47 -7.74 -7.78
C SER A 125 -23.45 -8.73 -7.23
N ASP A 126 -23.20 -9.82 -7.96
CA ASP A 126 -22.23 -10.83 -7.56
C ASP A 126 -20.79 -10.31 -7.70
N LEU A 127 -20.50 -9.51 -8.73
CA LEU A 127 -19.22 -8.80 -8.89
C LEU A 127 -18.96 -7.91 -7.68
N TYR A 128 -19.97 -7.14 -7.27
CA TYR A 128 -19.91 -6.26 -6.12
C TYR A 128 -19.53 -7.04 -4.84
N HIS A 129 -20.30 -8.09 -4.51
CA HIS A 129 -20.05 -8.90 -3.32
C HIS A 129 -18.72 -9.65 -3.40
N ARG A 130 -18.30 -10.04 -4.61
CA ARG A 130 -17.03 -10.72 -4.83
C ARG A 130 -15.85 -9.79 -4.56
N LEU A 131 -15.91 -8.55 -5.04
CA LEU A 131 -14.88 -7.55 -4.77
C LEU A 131 -14.81 -7.21 -3.28
N GLU A 132 -15.96 -7.01 -2.64
CA GLU A 132 -16.04 -6.75 -1.19
C GLU A 132 -15.46 -7.91 -0.37
N SER A 133 -15.79 -9.16 -0.72
CA SER A 133 -15.22 -10.34 -0.07
C SER A 133 -13.71 -10.45 -0.30
N TRP A 134 -13.23 -10.13 -1.50
CA TRP A 134 -11.79 -10.14 -1.80
C TRP A 134 -11.07 -9.08 -0.97
N LEU A 135 -11.61 -7.85 -0.89
CA LEU A 135 -11.07 -6.78 -0.06
C LEU A 135 -11.00 -7.17 1.41
N ASN A 136 -12.05 -7.81 1.94
CA ASN A 136 -12.04 -8.29 3.32
C ASN A 136 -10.94 -9.32 3.57
N VAL A 137 -10.62 -10.18 2.60
CA VAL A 137 -9.46 -11.09 2.70
C VAL A 137 -8.16 -10.30 2.76
N ILE A 138 -7.95 -9.33 1.87
CA ILE A 138 -6.74 -8.49 1.88
C ILE A 138 -6.61 -7.74 3.21
N GLN A 139 -7.68 -7.10 3.68
CA GLN A 139 -7.71 -6.41 4.98
C GLN A 139 -7.52 -7.35 6.17
N SER A 140 -7.90 -8.63 6.04
CA SER A 140 -7.66 -9.60 7.10
C SER A 140 -6.16 -9.90 7.27
N TYR A 141 -5.37 -9.81 6.19
CA TYR A 141 -3.90 -9.88 6.30
C TYR A 141 -3.31 -8.66 6.99
N ASP A 142 -3.95 -7.49 6.90
CA ASP A 142 -3.51 -6.30 7.65
C ASP A 142 -3.69 -6.49 9.15
N VAL A 143 -4.84 -6.98 9.60
CA VAL A 143 -5.14 -7.05 11.05
C VAL A 143 -4.69 -8.35 11.70
N THR A 144 -4.31 -9.37 10.92
CA THR A 144 -3.82 -10.65 11.45
C THR A 144 -2.31 -10.55 11.60
N PRO A 145 -1.78 -10.54 12.84
CA PRO A 145 -0.34 -10.53 13.03
C PRO A 145 0.27 -11.73 12.35
N HIS A 146 1.35 -11.50 11.59
CA HIS A 146 2.14 -12.63 11.10
C HIS A 146 2.63 -13.43 12.32
N PHE A 147 2.65 -14.76 12.22
CA PHE A 147 3.08 -15.61 13.35
C PHE A 147 4.53 -15.34 13.79
N GLY A 148 5.32 -14.65 12.95
CA GLY A 148 6.66 -14.17 13.26
C GLY A 148 6.76 -12.71 13.72
N ASN A 149 5.65 -11.96 13.80
CA ASN A 149 5.69 -10.54 14.16
C ASN A 149 6.05 -10.35 15.64
N ASN A 150 6.86 -9.33 15.90
CA ASN A 150 7.24 -8.95 17.26
C ASN A 150 6.11 -8.11 17.89
N PRO A 151 5.40 -8.59 18.92
CA PRO A 151 4.26 -7.87 19.50
C PRO A 151 4.63 -6.51 20.10
N ILE A 152 5.91 -6.31 20.47
CA ILE A 152 6.41 -5.03 20.95
C ILE A 152 6.48 -4.02 19.80
N LEU A 153 6.93 -4.45 18.62
CA LEU A 153 6.99 -3.59 17.44
C LEU A 153 5.58 -3.16 17.03
N GLU A 154 4.63 -4.08 16.99
CA GLU A 154 3.22 -3.77 16.67
C GLU A 154 2.63 -2.75 17.64
N ASN A 155 2.89 -2.91 18.93
CA ASN A 155 2.45 -1.94 19.93
C ASN A 155 3.01 -0.53 19.65
N TYR A 156 4.30 -0.42 19.32
CA TYR A 156 4.91 0.86 18.96
C TYR A 156 4.33 1.47 17.67
N ILE A 157 3.99 0.64 16.69
CA ILE A 157 3.35 1.10 15.44
C ILE A 157 1.98 1.71 15.77
N GLU A 158 1.15 0.99 16.52
CA GLU A 158 -0.19 1.42 16.89
C GLU A 158 -0.16 2.65 17.82
N GLU A 159 0.79 2.72 18.77
CA GLU A 159 1.02 3.89 19.61
C GLU A 159 1.31 5.14 18.75
N ASN A 160 2.27 5.03 17.83
CA ASN A 160 2.63 6.13 16.94
C ASN A 160 1.48 6.50 15.99
N TYR A 161 0.78 5.52 15.42
CA TYR A 161 -0.32 5.80 14.50
C TYR A 161 -1.48 6.50 15.22
N THR A 162 -1.88 6.00 16.39
CA THR A 162 -2.96 6.60 17.18
C THR A 162 -2.67 8.05 17.55
N GLU A 163 -1.42 8.37 17.86
CA GLU A 163 -0.99 9.74 18.20
C GLU A 163 -1.08 10.72 17.02
N TYR A 164 -0.83 10.25 15.79
CA TYR A 164 -0.69 11.10 14.60
C TYR A 164 -1.75 10.89 13.52
N GLU A 165 -2.73 10.03 13.76
CA GLU A 165 -3.82 9.75 12.84
C GLU A 165 -4.57 11.04 12.45
N ILE A 166 -4.88 11.17 11.16
CA ILE A 166 -5.60 12.33 10.64
C ILE A 166 -7.07 11.97 10.53
N LEU A 167 -7.88 12.57 11.39
CA LEU A 167 -9.33 12.35 11.47
C LEU A 167 -10.16 13.15 10.45
N ASP A 168 -9.51 13.69 9.41
CA ASP A 168 -10.24 14.39 8.35
C ASP A 168 -11.05 13.40 7.50
N ASP A 169 -12.28 13.78 7.11
CA ASP A 169 -13.16 12.95 6.26
C ASP A 169 -12.51 12.51 4.94
N ASP A 170 -11.54 13.30 4.45
CA ASP A 170 -10.83 13.06 3.20
C ASP A 170 -9.44 12.41 3.40
N ALA A 171 -9.01 12.15 4.63
CA ALA A 171 -7.65 11.68 4.94
C ALA A 171 -7.30 10.32 4.30
N ASP A 172 -8.32 9.49 4.07
CA ASP A 172 -8.21 8.20 3.40
C ASP A 172 -8.40 8.28 1.89
N ILE A 173 -8.55 9.47 1.32
CA ILE A 173 -8.84 9.66 -0.11
C ILE A 173 -7.80 10.57 -0.76
N VAL A 174 -7.44 11.66 -0.09
CA VAL A 174 -6.56 12.68 -0.65
C VAL A 174 -5.14 12.51 -0.13
N SER A 175 -4.16 12.86 -0.95
CA SER A 175 -2.78 13.01 -0.52
C SER A 175 -2.58 14.33 0.23
N PHE A 176 -1.43 14.47 0.87
CA PHE A 176 -0.98 15.76 1.38
C PHE A 176 -0.87 16.79 0.24
N ASP A 177 -1.04 18.08 0.54
CA ASP A 177 -0.74 19.12 -0.44
C ASP A 177 0.77 19.16 -0.76
N LEU A 178 1.12 19.78 -1.90
CA LEU A 178 2.49 19.85 -2.40
C LEU A 178 3.50 20.34 -1.34
N ARG A 179 3.15 21.35 -0.54
CA ARG A 179 4.08 21.90 0.46
C ARG A 179 4.37 20.87 1.54
N ARG A 180 3.34 20.17 2.03
CA ARG A 180 3.50 19.09 3.01
C ARG A 180 4.24 17.89 2.42
N GLN A 181 3.97 17.52 1.17
CA GLN A 181 4.72 16.46 0.48
C GLN A 181 6.23 16.79 0.40
N ILE A 182 6.60 18.01 -0.01
CA ILE A 182 8.01 18.42 -0.06
C ILE A 182 8.68 18.35 1.32
N LEU A 183 7.98 18.73 2.39
CA LEU A 183 8.52 18.63 3.76
C LEU A 183 8.80 17.18 4.16
N ILE A 184 7.87 16.28 3.86
CA ILE A 184 8.00 14.84 4.17
C ILE A 184 9.12 14.22 3.31
N ASP A 185 9.20 14.56 2.02
CA ASP A 185 10.26 14.10 1.12
C ASP A 185 11.66 14.50 1.63
N ASN A 186 11.83 15.77 1.99
CA ASN A 186 13.08 16.28 2.56
C ASN A 186 13.43 15.61 3.89
N TYR A 187 12.43 15.32 4.72
CA TYR A 187 12.64 14.57 5.96
C TYR A 187 13.14 13.15 5.67
N LEU A 188 12.50 12.43 4.76
CA LEU A 188 12.89 11.06 4.39
C LEU A 188 14.30 11.02 3.80
N GLU A 189 14.66 12.00 2.98
CA GLU A 189 16.03 12.14 2.47
C GLU A 189 17.05 12.26 3.61
N LYS A 190 16.80 13.13 4.59
CA LYS A 190 17.68 13.30 5.74
C LYS A 190 17.79 12.03 6.58
N VAL A 191 16.67 11.31 6.76
CA VAL A 191 16.64 10.05 7.50
C VAL A 191 17.47 8.97 6.79
N ILE A 192 17.31 8.83 5.47
CA ILE A 192 18.09 7.87 4.66
C ILE A 192 19.58 8.18 4.78
N MET A 193 19.97 9.44 4.62
CA MET A 193 21.36 9.88 4.77
C MET A 193 21.91 9.63 6.17
N TYR A 194 21.10 9.86 7.21
CA TYR A 194 21.47 9.55 8.59
C TYR A 194 21.75 8.05 8.76
N PHE A 195 20.86 7.18 8.29
CA PHE A 195 21.06 5.73 8.41
C PHE A 195 22.37 5.29 7.73
N ILE A 196 22.63 5.74 6.51
CA ILE A 196 23.90 5.44 5.81
C ILE A 196 25.10 5.82 6.67
N SER A 197 25.13 7.06 7.18
CA SER A 197 26.24 7.55 8.01
C SER A 197 26.39 6.79 9.35
N TYR A 198 25.27 6.36 9.93
CA TYR A 198 25.24 5.64 11.20
C TYR A 198 25.75 4.21 11.03
N GLU A 199 25.35 3.51 9.95
CA GLU A 199 25.88 2.18 9.61
C GLU A 199 27.39 2.22 9.40
N GLU A 200 27.89 3.20 8.65
CA GLU A 200 29.33 3.41 8.39
C GLU A 200 30.12 3.62 9.69
N SER A 201 29.53 4.33 10.66
CA SER A 201 30.20 4.70 11.91
C SER A 201 30.10 3.63 13.01
N ASN A 202 29.02 2.86 13.04
CA ASN A 202 28.70 1.95 14.16
C ASN A 202 28.66 0.47 13.77
N GLY A 203 28.65 0.13 12.47
CA GLY A 203 28.57 -1.25 11.98
C GLY A 203 27.22 -1.94 12.22
N GLU A 204 26.20 -1.20 12.65
CA GLU A 204 24.84 -1.69 12.79
C GLU A 204 24.17 -1.78 11.42
N ASN A 205 23.27 -2.76 11.20
CA ASN A 205 22.53 -2.90 9.96
C ASN A 205 21.11 -2.32 10.10
N LEU A 206 20.85 -1.29 9.30
CA LEU A 206 19.62 -0.50 9.20
C LEU A 206 18.98 -0.61 7.81
N GLU A 207 19.32 -1.64 7.01
CA GLU A 207 18.79 -1.84 5.66
C GLU A 207 17.25 -1.87 5.63
N GLU A 208 16.64 -2.56 6.59
CA GLU A 208 15.18 -2.63 6.71
C GLU A 208 14.55 -1.24 6.90
N LEU A 209 15.18 -0.35 7.66
CA LEU A 209 14.67 1.02 7.87
C LEU A 209 14.86 1.88 6.61
N LYS A 210 15.98 1.71 5.90
CA LYS A 210 16.23 2.41 4.62
C LYS A 210 15.20 2.00 3.58
N VAL A 211 14.88 0.71 3.46
CA VAL A 211 13.83 0.21 2.54
C VAL A 211 12.50 0.89 2.83
N VAL A 212 12.05 0.91 4.09
CA VAL A 212 10.79 1.58 4.46
C VAL A 212 10.80 3.06 4.12
N ALA A 213 11.90 3.78 4.41
CA ALA A 213 12.01 5.20 4.11
C ALA A 213 11.99 5.47 2.59
N VAL A 214 12.70 4.67 1.79
CA VAL A 214 12.72 4.77 0.32
C VAL A 214 11.37 4.44 -0.30
N GLU A 215 10.70 3.38 0.17
CA GLU A 215 9.36 3.02 -0.29
C GLU A 215 8.35 4.14 -0.01
N LEU A 216 8.36 4.71 1.20
CA LEU A 216 7.50 5.83 1.54
C LEU A 216 7.79 7.03 0.64
N LYS A 217 9.07 7.35 0.42
CA LYS A 217 9.47 8.45 -0.47
C LYS A 217 8.94 8.27 -1.90
N ASN A 218 9.14 7.08 -2.47
CA ASN A 218 8.70 6.75 -3.83
C ASN A 218 7.17 6.75 -4.00
N THR A 219 6.44 6.47 -2.92
CA THR A 219 4.97 6.40 -2.92
C THR A 219 4.30 7.65 -2.35
N LEU A 220 5.04 8.70 -1.98
CA LEU A 220 4.52 9.84 -1.23
C LEU A 220 3.44 10.63 -1.98
N THR A 221 3.67 10.96 -3.25
CA THR A 221 2.71 11.70 -4.10
C THR A 221 1.45 10.90 -4.42
N GLN A 222 1.51 9.61 -4.11
CA GLN A 222 0.55 8.60 -4.47
C GLN A 222 -0.27 8.11 -3.28
N SER A 223 0.19 8.39 -2.07
CA SER A 223 -0.41 7.89 -0.84
C SER A 223 -1.38 8.92 -0.26
N THR A 224 -2.45 8.42 0.35
CA THR A 224 -3.39 9.22 1.14
C THR A 224 -2.70 9.73 2.41
N LYS A 225 -3.28 10.74 3.06
CA LYS A 225 -2.72 11.29 4.30
C LYS A 225 -2.49 10.19 5.36
N ASN A 226 -3.48 9.33 5.60
CA ASN A 226 -3.38 8.26 6.61
C ASN A 226 -2.42 7.13 6.20
N GLN A 227 -2.30 6.82 4.91
CA GLN A 227 -1.27 5.88 4.43
C GLN A 227 0.15 6.39 4.73
N VAL A 228 0.40 7.68 4.54
CA VAL A 228 1.70 8.29 4.84
C VAL A 228 1.99 8.27 6.34
N VAL A 229 1.01 8.66 7.18
CA VAL A 229 1.15 8.62 8.65
C VAL A 229 1.46 7.21 9.12
N ARG A 230 0.73 6.21 8.63
CA ARG A 230 0.95 4.81 9.01
C ARG A 230 2.35 4.31 8.66
N LYS A 231 2.86 4.64 7.47
CA LYS A 231 4.24 4.30 7.07
C LYS A 231 5.30 5.04 7.91
N LEU A 232 5.03 6.27 8.34
CA LEU A 232 5.89 6.99 9.29
C LEU A 232 5.89 6.31 10.67
N SER A 233 4.71 5.91 11.17
CA SER A 233 4.58 5.18 12.44
C SER A 233 5.38 3.89 12.46
N VAL A 234 5.36 3.17 11.33
CA VAL A 234 6.21 2.01 11.08
C VAL A 234 7.70 2.35 11.19
N LEU A 235 8.16 3.35 10.44
CA LEU A 235 9.56 3.76 10.41
C LEU A 235 10.06 4.14 11.82
N TRP A 236 9.26 4.89 12.58
CA TRP A 236 9.58 5.29 13.94
C TRP A 236 9.58 4.11 14.93
N ALA A 237 8.63 3.18 14.79
CA ALA A 237 8.58 1.98 15.62
C ALA A 237 9.82 1.09 15.40
N MET A 238 10.25 0.91 14.16
CA MET A 238 11.49 0.18 13.85
C MET A 238 12.73 0.86 14.42
N ALA A 239 12.82 2.19 14.28
CA ALA A 239 13.93 2.95 14.84
C ALA A 239 13.98 2.83 16.37
N ARG A 240 12.81 2.86 17.03
CA ARG A 240 12.69 2.60 18.46
C ARG A 240 13.18 1.20 18.83
N GLN A 241 12.88 0.20 18.01
CA GLN A 241 13.31 -1.19 18.22
C GLN A 241 14.83 -1.35 18.07
N LYS A 242 15.47 -0.62 17.14
CA LYS A 242 16.94 -0.61 16.98
C LYS A 242 17.64 0.11 18.13
N GLY A 243 17.08 1.23 18.58
CA GLY A 243 17.53 1.88 19.80
C GLY A 243 17.11 3.33 19.92
N ILE A 244 17.06 3.80 21.18
CA ILE A 244 16.72 5.19 21.51
C ILE A 244 17.61 6.23 20.81
N PRO A 245 18.93 6.03 20.60
CA PRO A 245 19.75 7.00 19.87
C PRO A 245 19.26 7.25 18.44
N ILE A 246 18.92 6.18 17.71
CA ILE A 246 18.40 6.24 16.33
C ILE A 246 17.04 6.93 16.32
N LEU A 247 16.13 6.52 17.21
CA LEU A 247 14.81 7.15 17.34
C LEU A 247 14.94 8.65 17.64
N LYS A 248 15.82 9.03 18.56
CA LYS A 248 16.00 10.43 18.95
C LYS A 248 16.39 11.29 17.75
N GLU A 249 17.34 10.83 16.94
CA GLU A 249 17.76 11.60 15.77
C GLU A 249 16.61 11.74 14.77
N ILE A 250 15.99 10.63 14.35
CA ILE A 250 14.99 10.69 13.29
C ILE A 250 13.68 11.35 13.74
N PHE A 251 13.24 11.09 14.97
CA PHE A 251 11.94 11.53 15.44
C PHE A 251 12.01 12.89 16.12
N VAL A 252 12.96 13.05 17.05
CA VAL A 252 13.05 14.28 17.82
C VAL A 252 13.72 15.35 16.99
N GLU A 253 14.83 15.09 16.32
CA GLU A 253 15.59 16.14 15.61
C GLU A 253 15.11 16.38 14.18
N LEU A 254 14.94 15.33 13.40
CA LEU A 254 14.61 15.46 11.97
C LEU A 254 13.10 15.65 11.71
N ALA A 255 12.22 15.01 12.50
CA ALA A 255 10.78 15.04 12.21
C ALA A 255 10.04 16.27 12.75
N LYS A 256 10.68 17.22 13.46
CA LYS A 256 10.03 18.39 14.10
C LYS A 256 9.04 19.10 13.17
N GLU A 257 9.50 19.48 11.98
CA GLU A 257 8.67 20.22 11.02
C GLU A 257 7.55 19.37 10.41
N VAL A 258 7.82 18.08 10.20
CA VAL A 258 6.85 17.12 9.67
C VAL A 258 5.74 16.87 10.68
N ILE A 259 6.08 16.61 11.95
CA ILE A 259 5.12 16.39 13.03
C ILE A 259 4.23 17.63 13.19
N ILE A 260 4.79 18.84 13.14
CA ILE A 260 3.99 20.08 13.17
C ILE A 260 3.08 20.18 11.94
N ALA A 261 3.57 19.83 10.75
CA ALA A 261 2.79 19.91 9.51
C ALA A 261 1.63 18.91 9.45
N ILE A 262 1.82 17.73 10.07
CA ILE A 262 0.81 16.68 10.25
C ILE A 262 -0.17 17.08 11.37
N GLY A 263 0.35 17.43 12.55
CA GLY A 263 -0.42 17.69 13.76
C GLY A 263 -1.17 19.03 13.82
N LYS A 264 -0.91 19.97 12.90
CA LYS A 264 -1.58 21.30 12.89
C LYS A 264 -3.10 21.27 12.72
N LYS A 265 -3.72 20.11 12.44
CA LYS A 265 -5.17 19.93 12.53
C LYS A 265 -5.66 19.25 13.81
N ALA A 266 -4.84 18.41 14.44
CA ALA A 266 -5.12 17.80 15.74
C ALA A 266 -4.98 18.81 16.91
N MET A 267 -4.12 19.82 16.78
CA MET A 267 -3.90 20.87 17.79
C MET A 267 -4.78 22.12 17.63
N ASN A 268 -5.87 22.07 16.86
CA ASN A 268 -6.97 23.03 17.06
C ASN A 268 -7.77 22.62 18.30
N LEU A 269 -7.09 22.63 19.45
CA LEU A 269 -7.76 22.84 20.73
C LEU A 269 -8.11 24.33 20.77
N ASN A 270 -9.42 24.60 20.89
CA ASN A 270 -9.98 25.94 21.08
C ASN A 270 -9.28 26.71 22.21
#